data_AF-A0A1X0ABF2-F1
#
_entry.id   AF-A0A1X0ABF2-F1
#
_cell.length_a   1.000
_cell.length_b   1.000
_cell.length_c   1.000
_cell.angle_alpha   90.00
_cell.angle_beta   90.00
_cell.angle_gamma   90.00
#
_symmetry.space_group_name_H-M   'P 1'
#
loop_
_entity.id
_entity.type
_entity.pdbx_description
1 polymer ?
#
loop_
_entity_poly.entity_id
_entity_poly.type
_entity_poly.pdbx_seq_one_letter_code
_entity_poly.pdbx_strand_id
1 'polypeptide(L)'
;MNEEGRAEARRQFDAIQWPKGAAALYRRAARELAREQGQDSAGVVAAGTAAEYLYRWRVGEHHVDSPGELHLEVLHTDALAACAAETVGTARSLQIVEWISQLGVVMTERVQRWLLEPPLDTDTPLEAAYRSVATEKVVLTADCHRVALGVVAGAAAVARLRRHNRSDVEGSTEDQIVEMACSDPLLAVAWGELDETQRRGPGSWVVSQWNEISEAAEELAALTAAVNAPATVEQRIAIARHEVTHGLLWRARDTEDEGLQQGYRSISVYGEALAEGLARWEDADGSPEGAQEAMRLHADAAADAAGVMLSDDSRNALLNAVHERWPQLAPPLPRN
;
A
#
# COMPACT_ATOMS: atom_id res chain seq x y z
N MET A 1 -27.36 -0.16 17.56
CA MET A 1 -26.51 0.95 18.05
C MET A 1 -27.23 2.27 17.76
N ASN A 2 -27.39 3.16 18.74
CA ASN A 2 -28.04 4.47 18.55
C ASN A 2 -27.11 5.44 17.80
N GLU A 3 -27.63 6.56 17.29
CA GLU A 3 -26.84 7.55 16.53
C GLU A 3 -25.70 8.16 17.35
N GLU A 4 -25.91 8.36 18.65
CA GLU A 4 -24.92 8.87 19.58
C GLU A 4 -23.72 7.92 19.72
N GLY A 5 -23.96 6.61 19.83
CA GLY A 5 -22.90 5.60 19.83
C GLY A 5 -22.11 5.55 18.51
N ARG A 6 -22.76 5.79 17.37
CA ARG A 6 -22.08 5.89 16.06
C ARG A 6 -21.19 7.13 15.98
N ALA A 7 -21.65 8.27 16.48
CA ALA A 7 -20.88 9.51 16.50
C ALA A 7 -19.68 9.44 17.44
N GLU A 8 -19.82 8.76 18.58
CA GLU A 8 -18.72 8.51 19.51
C GLU A 8 -17.68 7.55 18.93
N ALA A 9 -18.10 6.42 18.35
CA ALA A 9 -17.18 5.49 17.70
C ALA A 9 -16.42 6.15 16.54
N ARG A 10 -17.05 7.07 15.80
CA ARG A 10 -16.38 7.85 14.77
C ARG A 10 -15.31 8.77 15.35
N ARG A 11 -15.61 9.50 16.41
CA ARG A 11 -14.62 10.35 17.10
C ARG A 11 -13.44 9.55 17.63
N GLN A 12 -13.68 8.35 18.16
CA GLN A 12 -12.63 7.46 18.63
C GLN A 12 -11.75 6.94 17.48
N PHE A 13 -12.36 6.58 16.35
CA PHE A 13 -11.62 6.18 15.15
C PHE A 13 -10.71 7.30 14.63
N ASP A 14 -11.23 8.53 14.54
CA ASP A 14 -10.51 9.68 14.00
C ASP A 14 -9.36 10.15 14.92
N ALA A 15 -9.42 9.81 16.21
CA ALA A 15 -8.38 10.12 17.18
C ALA A 15 -7.16 9.17 17.13
N ILE A 16 -7.27 8.04 16.42
CA ILE A 16 -6.21 7.03 16.35
C ILE A 16 -5.27 7.35 15.20
N GLN A 17 -3.97 7.38 15.49
CA GLN A 17 -2.95 7.38 14.44
C GLN A 17 -2.74 5.94 13.94
N TRP A 18 -3.39 5.60 12.82
CA TRP A 18 -3.30 4.27 12.24
C TRP A 18 -1.91 4.02 11.61
N PRO A 19 -1.29 2.86 11.86
CA PRO A 19 -0.01 2.51 11.24
C PRO A 19 -0.20 2.12 9.77
N LYS A 20 0.88 2.24 8.98
CA LYS A 20 0.95 1.65 7.63
C LYS A 20 0.63 0.16 7.72
N GLY A 21 -0.25 -0.33 6.84
CA GLY A 21 -0.71 -1.72 6.82
C GLY A 21 -1.98 -2.01 7.63
N ALA A 22 -2.58 -1.01 8.31
CA ALA A 22 -3.85 -1.19 9.01
C ALA A 22 -5.00 -1.64 8.06
N ALA A 23 -4.96 -1.24 6.80
CA ALA A 23 -5.88 -1.71 5.75
C ALA A 23 -5.94 -3.25 5.67
N ALA A 24 -4.80 -3.93 5.73
CA ALA A 24 -4.73 -5.39 5.69
C ALA A 24 -5.35 -6.04 6.94
N LEU A 25 -5.25 -5.39 8.11
CA LEU A 25 -5.91 -5.85 9.34
C LEU A 25 -7.44 -5.68 9.25
N TYR A 26 -7.94 -4.59 8.67
CA TYR A 26 -9.38 -4.42 8.39
C TYR A 26 -9.89 -5.49 7.40
N ARG A 27 -9.12 -5.75 6.34
CA ARG A 27 -9.39 -6.84 5.39
C ARG A 27 -9.49 -8.18 6.11
N ARG A 28 -8.56 -8.49 7.01
CA ARG A 28 -8.58 -9.71 7.83
C ARG A 28 -9.79 -9.77 8.77
N ALA A 29 -10.08 -8.70 9.49
CA ALA A 29 -11.19 -8.64 10.44
C ALA A 29 -12.53 -8.94 9.76
N ALA A 30 -12.77 -8.37 8.59
CA ALA A 30 -13.97 -8.62 7.82
C ALA A 30 -14.04 -10.05 7.27
N ARG A 31 -12.90 -10.64 6.87
CA ARG A 31 -12.85 -12.05 6.43
C ARG A 31 -13.22 -13.00 7.56
N GLU A 32 -12.74 -12.76 8.79
CA GLU A 32 -13.13 -13.56 9.96
C GLU A 32 -14.63 -13.42 10.26
N LEU A 33 -15.16 -12.20 10.25
CA LEU A 33 -16.59 -11.96 10.47
C LEU A 33 -17.44 -12.63 9.39
N ALA A 34 -17.02 -12.58 8.11
CA ALA A 34 -17.72 -13.25 7.02
C ALA A 34 -17.70 -14.78 7.17
N ARG A 35 -16.55 -15.35 7.58
CA ARG A 35 -16.43 -16.77 7.90
C ARG A 35 -17.36 -17.17 9.05
N GLU A 36 -17.42 -16.38 10.12
CA GLU A 36 -18.30 -16.60 11.28
C GLU A 36 -19.79 -16.59 10.89
N GLN A 37 -20.15 -15.81 9.85
CA GLN A 37 -21.50 -15.79 9.28
C GLN A 37 -21.75 -16.88 8.21
N GLY A 38 -20.81 -17.82 8.03
CA GLY A 38 -20.95 -18.93 7.08
C GLY A 38 -20.95 -18.50 5.62
N GLN A 39 -20.28 -17.39 5.28
CA GLN A 39 -20.10 -16.99 3.89
C GLN A 39 -19.17 -17.97 3.14
N ASP A 40 -19.42 -18.09 1.85
CA ASP A 40 -18.53 -18.75 0.90
C ASP A 40 -17.21 -17.97 0.69
N SER A 41 -16.21 -18.56 0.05
CA SER A 41 -14.88 -18.00 -0.17
C SER A 41 -14.95 -16.68 -0.93
N ALA A 42 -15.84 -16.57 -1.92
CA ALA A 42 -16.07 -15.35 -2.68
C ALA A 42 -16.67 -14.23 -1.79
N GLY A 43 -17.65 -14.55 -0.95
CA GLY A 43 -18.23 -13.65 0.03
C GLY A 43 -17.23 -13.20 1.09
N VAL A 44 -16.35 -14.10 1.54
CA VAL A 44 -15.25 -13.80 2.48
C VAL A 44 -14.24 -12.83 1.85
N VAL A 45 -13.82 -13.08 0.60
CA VAL A 45 -12.95 -12.15 -0.13
C VAL A 45 -13.63 -10.79 -0.29
N ALA A 46 -14.86 -10.76 -0.80
CA ALA A 46 -15.61 -9.53 -1.03
C ALA A 46 -15.81 -8.71 0.25
N ALA A 47 -16.06 -9.37 1.40
CA ALA A 47 -16.13 -8.74 2.70
C ALA A 47 -14.81 -8.08 3.10
N GLY A 48 -13.68 -8.79 2.94
CA GLY A 48 -12.35 -8.24 3.18
C GLY A 48 -12.05 -7.02 2.30
N THR A 49 -12.31 -7.12 1.00
CA THR A 49 -12.12 -6.05 0.01
C THR A 49 -12.99 -4.83 0.35
N ALA A 50 -14.25 -5.04 0.73
CA ALA A 50 -15.14 -3.97 1.16
C ALA A 50 -14.62 -3.24 2.40
N ALA A 51 -14.09 -3.98 3.39
CA ALA A 51 -13.56 -3.39 4.61
C ALA A 51 -12.29 -2.56 4.37
N GLU A 52 -11.39 -3.05 3.50
CA GLU A 52 -10.23 -2.26 3.08
C GLU A 52 -10.64 -0.98 2.36
N TYR A 53 -11.55 -1.09 1.38
CA TYR A 53 -12.08 0.06 0.65
C TYR A 53 -12.65 1.11 1.62
N LEU A 54 -13.52 0.69 2.54
CA LEU A 54 -14.17 1.58 3.51
C LEU A 54 -13.15 2.19 4.49
N TYR A 55 -12.11 1.45 4.86
CA TYR A 55 -11.01 1.96 5.67
C TYR A 55 -10.24 3.04 4.90
N ARG A 56 -9.72 2.72 3.70
CA ARG A 56 -8.92 3.64 2.87
C ARG A 56 -9.68 4.94 2.57
N TRP A 57 -10.97 4.82 2.24
CA TRP A 57 -11.85 5.98 2.06
C TRP A 57 -11.94 6.85 3.30
N ARG A 58 -12.05 6.23 4.49
CA ARG A 58 -12.23 6.96 5.74
C ARG A 58 -10.96 7.68 6.20
N VAL A 59 -9.79 7.09 5.98
CA VAL A 59 -8.51 7.69 6.39
C VAL A 59 -7.87 8.57 5.31
N GLY A 60 -8.49 8.67 4.12
CA GLY A 60 -7.95 9.46 3.01
C GLY A 60 -6.75 8.83 2.32
N GLU A 61 -6.53 7.51 2.45
CA GLU A 61 -5.45 6.78 1.79
C GLU A 61 -5.85 6.39 0.34
N HIS A 62 -6.12 7.39 -0.49
CA HIS A 62 -6.50 7.23 -1.90
C HIS A 62 -6.14 8.45 -2.75
N HIS A 63 -6.09 8.25 -4.08
CA HIS A 63 -5.77 9.30 -5.07
C HIS A 63 -6.94 9.62 -6.00
N VAL A 64 -8.11 9.04 -5.74
CA VAL A 64 -9.31 9.17 -6.57
C VAL A 64 -10.35 10.08 -5.92
N ASP A 65 -11.24 10.64 -6.74
CA ASP A 65 -12.18 11.68 -6.35
C ASP A 65 -13.50 11.12 -5.82
N SER A 66 -13.79 9.84 -6.05
CA SER A 66 -15.05 9.22 -5.65
C SER A 66 -14.89 7.88 -4.92
N PRO A 67 -15.84 7.52 -4.03
CA PRO A 67 -15.81 6.21 -3.37
C PRO A 67 -15.95 5.05 -4.37
N GLY A 68 -16.69 5.26 -5.46
CA GLY A 68 -16.85 4.26 -6.52
C GLY A 68 -15.53 3.96 -7.24
N GLU A 69 -14.76 4.99 -7.59
CA GLU A 69 -13.44 4.81 -8.19
C GLU A 69 -12.48 4.11 -7.24
N LEU A 70 -12.51 4.41 -5.94
CA LEU A 70 -11.64 3.73 -4.97
C LEU A 70 -12.01 2.25 -4.85
N HIS A 71 -13.31 1.94 -4.84
CA HIS A 71 -13.76 0.55 -4.82
C HIS A 71 -13.28 -0.21 -6.06
N LEU A 72 -13.36 0.41 -7.25
CA LEU A 72 -12.81 -0.16 -8.47
C LEU A 72 -11.29 -0.30 -8.40
N GLU A 73 -10.55 0.70 -7.90
CA GLU A 73 -9.10 0.62 -7.72
C GLU A 73 -8.72 -0.61 -6.90
N VAL A 74 -9.32 -0.79 -5.71
CA VAL A 74 -9.05 -1.93 -4.83
C VAL A 74 -9.36 -3.25 -5.54
N LEU A 75 -10.44 -3.34 -6.32
CA LEU A 75 -10.79 -4.54 -7.09
C LEU A 75 -9.79 -4.83 -8.22
N HIS A 76 -9.32 -3.81 -8.96
CA HIS A 76 -8.40 -4.01 -10.07
C HIS A 76 -6.98 -4.35 -9.62
N THR A 77 -6.59 -3.94 -8.41
CA THR A 77 -5.28 -4.28 -7.84
C THR A 77 -5.17 -5.71 -7.29
N ASP A 78 -6.30 -6.43 -7.17
CA ASP A 78 -6.35 -7.76 -6.56
C ASP A 78 -7.21 -8.70 -7.44
N ALA A 79 -6.56 -9.54 -8.23
CA ALA A 79 -7.23 -10.47 -9.14
C ALA A 79 -8.22 -11.42 -8.42
N LEU A 80 -7.91 -11.80 -7.18
CA LEU A 80 -8.81 -12.62 -6.37
C LEU A 80 -10.06 -11.82 -5.97
N ALA A 81 -9.89 -10.54 -5.61
CA ALA A 81 -11.00 -9.65 -5.30
C ALA A 81 -11.90 -9.39 -6.51
N ALA A 82 -11.32 -9.14 -7.69
CA ALA A 82 -12.07 -9.00 -8.93
C ALA A 82 -12.89 -10.26 -9.24
N CYS A 83 -12.27 -11.44 -9.19
CA CYS A 83 -12.96 -12.70 -9.42
C CYS A 83 -14.04 -13.00 -8.37
N ALA A 84 -13.80 -12.67 -7.10
CA ALA A 84 -14.79 -12.80 -6.05
C ALA A 84 -16.00 -11.88 -6.30
N ALA A 85 -15.78 -10.63 -6.71
CA ALA A 85 -16.85 -9.70 -7.05
C ALA A 85 -17.69 -10.19 -8.25
N GLU A 86 -17.05 -10.76 -9.28
CA GLU A 86 -17.74 -11.42 -10.39
C GLU A 86 -18.60 -12.60 -9.92
N THR A 87 -18.03 -13.44 -9.05
CA THR A 87 -18.70 -14.65 -8.53
C THR A 87 -19.89 -14.31 -7.63
N VAL A 88 -19.75 -13.30 -6.79
CA VAL A 88 -20.79 -12.81 -5.87
C VAL A 88 -21.90 -12.07 -6.62
N GLY A 89 -21.53 -11.31 -7.65
CA GLY A 89 -22.42 -10.46 -8.44
C GLY A 89 -22.76 -9.13 -7.77
N THR A 90 -23.11 -8.13 -8.59
CA THR A 90 -23.25 -6.71 -8.17
C THR A 90 -24.18 -6.49 -6.98
N ALA A 91 -25.36 -7.12 -6.98
CA ALA A 91 -26.36 -6.90 -5.93
C ALA A 91 -25.86 -7.39 -4.55
N ARG A 92 -25.24 -8.57 -4.50
CA ARG A 92 -24.69 -9.14 -3.25
C ARG A 92 -23.43 -8.40 -2.83
N SER A 93 -22.60 -7.92 -3.76
CA SER A 93 -21.46 -7.04 -3.44
C SER A 93 -21.90 -5.76 -2.74
N LEU A 94 -22.97 -5.10 -3.21
CA LEU A 94 -23.53 -3.92 -2.53
C LEU A 94 -24.06 -4.25 -1.13
N GLN A 95 -24.73 -5.39 -0.97
CA GLN A 95 -25.20 -5.85 0.34
C GLN A 95 -24.04 -6.12 1.30
N ILE A 96 -22.94 -6.70 0.81
CA ILE A 96 -21.73 -6.94 1.61
C ILE A 96 -21.10 -5.62 2.04
N VAL A 97 -20.97 -4.63 1.14
CA VAL A 97 -20.43 -3.30 1.49
C VAL A 97 -21.29 -2.63 2.57
N GLU A 98 -22.61 -2.66 2.41
CA GLU A 98 -23.53 -2.11 3.41
C GLU A 98 -23.39 -2.83 4.75
N TRP A 99 -23.39 -4.16 4.74
CA TRP A 99 -23.21 -4.99 5.94
C TRP A 99 -21.89 -4.70 6.65
N ILE A 100 -20.77 -4.66 5.92
CA ILE A 100 -19.45 -4.33 6.47
C ILE A 100 -19.41 -2.91 7.05
N SER A 101 -20.07 -1.95 6.41
CA SER A 101 -20.14 -0.58 6.93
C SER A 101 -20.80 -0.51 8.32
N GLN A 102 -21.80 -1.37 8.56
CA GLN A 102 -22.51 -1.48 9.84
C GLN A 102 -21.66 -2.15 10.93
N LEU A 103 -20.68 -2.99 10.54
CA LEU A 103 -19.77 -3.69 11.45
C LEU A 103 -18.51 -2.90 11.80
N GLY A 104 -18.43 -1.62 11.40
CA GLY A 104 -17.23 -0.78 11.59
C GLY A 104 -16.64 -0.82 13.00
N VAL A 105 -17.47 -0.69 14.05
CA VAL A 105 -17.02 -0.70 15.45
C VAL A 105 -16.36 -2.03 15.82
N VAL A 106 -17.02 -3.14 15.49
CA VAL A 106 -16.53 -4.50 15.80
C VAL A 106 -15.20 -4.77 15.10
N MET A 107 -15.06 -4.32 13.85
CA MET A 107 -13.80 -4.43 13.12
C MET A 107 -12.70 -3.59 13.76
N THR A 108 -12.98 -2.33 14.11
CA THR A 108 -12.02 -1.44 14.77
C THR A 108 -11.50 -2.03 16.07
N GLU A 109 -12.37 -2.60 16.91
CA GLU A 109 -11.97 -3.28 18.15
C GLU A 109 -11.04 -4.49 17.89
N ARG A 110 -11.33 -5.32 16.86
CA ARG A 110 -10.45 -6.44 16.49
C ARG A 110 -9.09 -5.95 15.99
N VAL A 111 -9.08 -4.95 15.12
CA VAL A 111 -7.84 -4.38 14.56
C VAL A 111 -6.97 -3.80 15.68
N GLN A 112 -7.55 -3.04 16.61
CA GLN A 112 -6.82 -2.51 17.78
C GLN A 112 -6.18 -3.62 18.62
N ARG A 113 -6.88 -4.74 18.83
CA ARG A 113 -6.32 -5.90 19.53
C ARG A 113 -5.10 -6.45 18.78
N TRP A 114 -5.18 -6.62 17.47
CA TRP A 114 -4.06 -7.15 16.67
C TRP A 114 -2.90 -6.19 16.49
N LEU A 115 -3.12 -4.88 16.64
CA LEU A 115 -2.02 -3.93 16.69
C LEU A 115 -1.15 -4.14 17.94
N LEU A 116 -1.73 -4.65 19.04
CA LEU A 116 -1.01 -4.99 20.26
C LEU A 116 -0.45 -6.42 20.21
N GLU A 117 -1.22 -7.34 19.64
CA GLU A 117 -0.90 -8.76 19.56
C GLU A 117 -1.09 -9.23 18.10
N PRO A 118 -0.07 -9.06 17.23
CA PRO A 118 -0.20 -9.42 15.84
C PRO A 118 -0.43 -10.93 15.69
N PRO A 119 -1.24 -11.37 14.71
CA PRO A 119 -1.48 -12.78 14.47
C PRO A 119 -0.17 -13.51 14.13
N LEU A 120 0.00 -14.71 14.69
CA LEU A 120 1.26 -15.46 14.76
C LEU A 120 1.85 -15.90 13.40
N ASP A 121 1.03 -15.97 12.35
CA ASP A 121 1.44 -16.43 11.01
C ASP A 121 1.14 -15.36 9.95
N THR A 122 2.08 -14.45 9.76
CA THR A 122 2.10 -13.57 8.58
C THR A 122 3.17 -14.06 7.62
N ASP A 123 2.78 -14.23 6.36
CA ASP A 123 3.71 -14.55 5.29
C ASP A 123 4.87 -13.54 5.25
N THR A 124 6.09 -14.04 5.01
CA THR A 124 7.20 -13.15 4.62
C THR A 124 6.86 -12.45 3.29
N PRO A 125 7.51 -11.32 2.93
CA PRO A 125 7.26 -10.66 1.65
C PRO A 125 7.43 -11.59 0.43
N LEU A 126 8.38 -12.52 0.50
CA LEU A 126 8.59 -13.52 -0.54
C LEU A 126 7.43 -14.54 -0.57
N GLU A 127 7.03 -15.07 0.58
CA GLU A 127 5.88 -15.98 0.66
C GLU A 127 4.60 -15.32 0.14
N ALA A 128 4.37 -14.05 0.46
CA ALA A 128 3.23 -13.27 -0.03
C ALA A 128 3.25 -13.12 -1.57
N ALA A 129 4.43 -12.92 -2.18
CA ALA A 129 4.57 -12.87 -3.63
C ALA A 129 4.23 -14.22 -4.29
N TYR A 130 4.77 -15.33 -3.76
CA TYR A 130 4.46 -16.69 -4.24
C TYR A 130 2.97 -17.01 -4.10
N ARG A 131 2.36 -16.65 -2.96
CA ARG A 131 0.93 -16.80 -2.74
C ARG A 131 0.13 -16.02 -3.79
N SER A 132 0.50 -14.76 -4.03
CA SER A 132 -0.22 -13.85 -4.93
C SER A 132 -0.16 -14.35 -6.38
N VAL A 133 1.03 -14.67 -6.90
CA VAL A 133 1.22 -15.14 -8.27
C VAL A 133 0.49 -16.46 -8.52
N ALA A 134 0.59 -17.43 -7.60
CA ALA A 134 -0.10 -18.70 -7.74
C ALA A 134 -1.63 -18.53 -7.70
N THR A 135 -2.12 -17.67 -6.81
CA THR A 135 -3.55 -17.33 -6.71
C THR A 135 -4.05 -16.72 -8.02
N GLU A 136 -3.36 -15.71 -8.53
CA GLU A 136 -3.72 -14.99 -9.76
C GLU A 136 -3.77 -15.94 -10.97
N LYS A 137 -2.71 -16.72 -11.19
CA LYS A 137 -2.66 -17.67 -12.31
C LYS A 137 -3.81 -18.68 -12.28
N VAL A 138 -4.18 -19.21 -11.10
CA VAL A 138 -5.31 -20.15 -10.98
C VAL A 138 -6.64 -19.43 -11.19
N VAL A 139 -6.84 -18.27 -10.59
CA VAL A 139 -8.07 -17.49 -10.76
C VAL A 139 -8.31 -17.18 -12.24
N LEU A 140 -7.27 -16.90 -13.02
CA LEU A 140 -7.39 -16.62 -14.46
C LEU A 140 -7.66 -17.86 -15.32
N THR A 141 -7.33 -19.07 -14.86
CA THR A 141 -7.35 -20.29 -15.68
C THR A 141 -8.37 -21.34 -15.24
N ALA A 142 -8.85 -21.29 -14.00
CA ALA A 142 -9.80 -22.26 -13.48
C ALA A 142 -11.21 -22.08 -14.07
N ASP A 143 -11.85 -23.19 -14.44
CA ASP A 143 -13.19 -23.20 -15.02
C ASP A 143 -14.31 -23.15 -13.97
N CYS A 144 -14.03 -23.58 -12.73
CA CYS A 144 -14.98 -23.63 -11.63
C CYS A 144 -14.29 -23.35 -10.28
N HIS A 145 -15.05 -22.95 -9.27
CA HIS A 145 -14.53 -22.65 -7.91
C HIS A 145 -13.26 -21.76 -7.92
N ARG A 146 -13.19 -20.81 -8.85
CA ARG A 146 -11.99 -20.00 -9.15
C ARG A 146 -11.36 -19.39 -7.90
N VAL A 147 -12.20 -18.83 -7.02
CA VAL A 147 -11.77 -18.22 -5.76
C VAL A 147 -11.16 -19.25 -4.81
N ALA A 148 -11.89 -20.35 -4.52
CA ALA A 148 -11.41 -21.38 -3.59
C ALA A 148 -10.13 -22.07 -4.10
N LEU A 149 -10.10 -22.46 -5.37
CA LEU A 149 -8.91 -23.07 -5.98
C LEU A 149 -7.73 -22.10 -5.99
N GLY A 150 -7.96 -20.81 -6.28
CA GLY A 150 -6.93 -19.78 -6.26
C GLY A 150 -6.31 -19.63 -4.87
N VAL A 151 -7.13 -19.52 -3.82
CA VAL A 151 -6.67 -19.42 -2.43
C VAL A 151 -5.83 -20.63 -2.02
N VAL A 152 -6.31 -21.85 -2.34
CA VAL A 152 -5.61 -23.08 -1.99
C VAL A 152 -4.32 -23.25 -2.81
N ALA A 153 -4.28 -22.81 -4.06
CA ALA A 153 -3.07 -22.79 -4.87
C ALA A 153 -2.02 -21.82 -4.31
N GLY A 154 -2.45 -20.64 -3.86
CA GLY A 154 -1.59 -19.70 -3.14
C GLY A 154 -0.96 -20.34 -1.90
N ALA A 155 -1.76 -21.00 -1.07
CA ALA A 155 -1.26 -21.73 0.11
C ALA A 155 -0.31 -22.88 -0.28
N ALA A 156 -0.62 -23.63 -1.34
CA ALA A 156 0.25 -24.70 -1.83
C ALA A 156 1.61 -24.16 -2.32
N ALA A 157 1.66 -22.99 -2.94
CA ALA A 157 2.91 -22.33 -3.35
C ALA A 157 3.76 -21.94 -2.14
N VAL A 158 3.14 -21.38 -1.08
CA VAL A 158 3.82 -21.07 0.18
C VAL A 158 4.36 -22.33 0.86
N ALA A 159 3.53 -23.37 0.99
CA ALA A 159 3.97 -24.66 1.56
C ALA A 159 5.16 -25.25 0.79
N ARG A 160 5.11 -25.20 -0.54
CA ARG A 160 6.21 -25.68 -1.39
C ARG A 160 7.48 -24.86 -1.20
N LEU A 161 7.38 -23.52 -1.16
CA LEU A 161 8.50 -22.62 -0.90
C LEU A 161 9.15 -22.91 0.46
N ARG A 162 8.34 -23.00 1.51
CA ARG A 162 8.78 -23.34 2.88
C ARG A 162 9.55 -24.65 2.88
N ARG A 163 9.00 -25.71 2.29
CA ARG A 163 9.67 -27.02 2.22
C ARG A 163 11.02 -27.01 1.48
N HIS A 164 11.22 -26.11 0.52
CA HIS A 164 12.50 -26.01 -0.20
C HIS A 164 13.53 -25.16 0.56
N ASN A 165 13.07 -24.15 1.30
CA ASN A 165 13.96 -23.18 1.95
C ASN A 165 14.20 -23.44 3.44
N ARG A 166 13.40 -24.31 4.05
CA ARG A 166 13.44 -24.60 5.49
C ARG A 166 13.61 -26.09 5.75
N SER A 167 14.64 -26.43 6.52
CA SER A 167 14.95 -27.82 6.89
C SER A 167 14.08 -28.35 8.04
N ASP A 168 13.38 -27.48 8.76
CA ASP A 168 12.51 -27.77 9.91
C ASP A 168 11.05 -28.02 9.52
N VAL A 169 10.71 -27.90 8.24
CA VAL A 169 9.35 -28.10 7.74
C VAL A 169 9.13 -29.57 7.40
N GLU A 170 8.38 -30.27 8.24
CA GLU A 170 7.96 -31.66 8.04
C GLU A 170 6.53 -31.74 7.47
N GLY A 171 6.13 -32.93 6.99
CA GLY A 171 4.77 -33.19 6.50
C GLY A 171 4.56 -32.97 5.00
N SER A 172 3.36 -33.34 4.54
CA SER A 172 2.92 -33.14 3.15
C SER A 172 2.52 -31.68 2.89
N THR A 173 2.44 -31.29 1.62
CA THR A 173 1.89 -29.96 1.24
C THR A 173 0.46 -29.80 1.77
N GLU A 174 -0.33 -30.87 1.80
CA GLU A 174 -1.69 -30.87 2.33
C GLU A 174 -1.71 -30.62 3.83
N ASP A 175 -0.83 -31.27 4.61
CA ASP A 175 -0.73 -31.04 6.06
C ASP A 175 -0.40 -29.58 6.38
N GLN A 176 0.50 -28.97 5.62
CA GLN A 176 0.86 -27.56 5.77
C GLN A 176 -0.29 -26.62 5.39
N ILE A 177 -1.09 -26.96 4.36
CA ILE A 177 -2.28 -26.18 4.00
C ILE A 177 -3.33 -26.27 5.12
N VAL A 178 -3.53 -27.44 5.71
CA VAL A 178 -4.43 -27.63 6.85
C VAL A 178 -3.96 -26.83 8.06
N GLU A 179 -2.66 -26.83 8.33
CA GLU A 179 -2.06 -26.00 9.40
C GLU A 179 -2.29 -24.51 9.13
N MET A 180 -2.00 -24.02 7.93
CA MET A 180 -2.26 -22.62 7.55
C MET A 180 -3.74 -22.25 7.64
N ALA A 181 -4.65 -23.19 7.35
CA ALA A 181 -6.10 -22.98 7.46
C ALA A 181 -6.57 -22.76 8.92
N CYS A 182 -5.78 -23.15 9.93
CA CYS A 182 -6.08 -22.85 11.32
C CYS A 182 -5.94 -21.36 11.63
N SER A 183 -5.04 -20.64 10.95
CA SER A 183 -4.74 -19.23 11.19
C SER A 183 -5.24 -18.27 10.11
N ASP A 184 -5.52 -18.76 8.89
CA ASP A 184 -6.06 -17.97 7.77
C ASP A 184 -7.57 -18.23 7.57
N PRO A 185 -8.46 -17.26 7.86
CA PRO A 185 -9.90 -17.45 7.73
C PRO A 185 -10.37 -17.70 6.30
N LEU A 186 -9.69 -17.12 5.30
CA LEU A 186 -10.05 -17.30 3.90
C LEU A 186 -9.64 -18.69 3.42
N LEU A 187 -8.43 -19.13 3.78
CA LEU A 187 -7.97 -20.48 3.45
C LEU A 187 -8.85 -21.55 4.09
N ALA A 188 -9.28 -21.35 5.34
CA ALA A 188 -10.18 -22.29 6.01
C ALA A 188 -11.49 -22.49 5.26
N VAL A 189 -12.11 -21.41 4.78
CA VAL A 189 -13.36 -21.48 4.01
C VAL A 189 -13.10 -22.11 2.65
N ALA A 190 -12.09 -21.64 1.92
CA ALA A 190 -11.72 -22.19 0.62
C ALA A 190 -11.43 -23.70 0.69
N TRP A 191 -10.70 -24.16 1.71
CA TRP A 191 -10.41 -25.56 1.93
C TRP A 191 -11.69 -26.37 2.21
N GLY A 192 -12.60 -25.81 3.02
CA GLY A 192 -13.89 -26.42 3.35
C GLY A 192 -14.83 -26.56 2.15
N GLU A 193 -14.76 -25.65 1.18
CA GLU A 193 -15.59 -25.68 -0.03
C GLU A 193 -15.18 -26.74 -1.05
N LEU A 194 -13.90 -27.07 -1.09
CA LEU A 194 -13.38 -28.07 -2.01
C LEU A 194 -13.61 -29.48 -1.47
N ASP A 195 -14.02 -30.40 -2.32
CA ASP A 195 -14.05 -31.82 -2.00
C ASP A 195 -12.64 -32.44 -1.96
N GLU A 196 -12.52 -33.69 -1.51
CA GLU A 196 -11.24 -34.39 -1.39
C GLU A 196 -10.48 -34.50 -2.73
N THR A 197 -11.20 -34.63 -3.85
CA THR A 197 -10.58 -34.73 -5.18
C THR A 197 -10.05 -33.37 -5.62
N GLN A 198 -10.83 -32.32 -5.40
CA GLN A 198 -10.48 -30.94 -5.72
C GLN A 198 -9.31 -30.43 -4.87
N ARG A 199 -9.22 -30.79 -3.59
CA ARG A 199 -8.12 -30.38 -2.68
C ARG A 199 -6.74 -30.85 -3.14
N ARG A 200 -6.65 -32.01 -3.81
CA ARG A 200 -5.39 -32.54 -4.36
C ARG A 200 -4.92 -31.79 -5.61
N GLY A 201 -5.84 -31.16 -6.34
CA GLY A 201 -5.57 -30.49 -7.61
C GLY A 201 -4.57 -29.33 -7.51
N PRO A 202 -4.80 -28.32 -6.64
CA PRO A 202 -3.94 -27.14 -6.51
C PRO A 202 -2.48 -27.48 -6.22
N GLY A 203 -2.21 -28.44 -5.34
CA GLY A 203 -0.84 -28.86 -5.02
C GLY A 203 -0.12 -29.42 -6.24
N SER A 204 -0.76 -30.33 -6.99
CA SER A 204 -0.17 -30.89 -8.20
C SER A 204 0.01 -29.83 -9.30
N TRP A 205 -0.94 -28.90 -9.43
CA TRP A 205 -0.87 -27.81 -10.39
C TRP A 205 0.27 -26.84 -10.08
N VAL A 206 0.45 -26.46 -8.82
CA VAL A 206 1.57 -25.59 -8.40
C VAL A 206 2.91 -26.25 -8.71
N VAL A 207 3.03 -27.56 -8.53
CA VAL A 207 4.25 -28.30 -8.88
C VAL A 207 4.51 -28.24 -10.39
N SER A 208 3.49 -28.40 -11.22
CA SER A 208 3.66 -28.36 -12.68
C SER A 208 3.94 -26.96 -13.22
N GLN A 209 3.52 -25.91 -12.50
CA GLN A 209 3.71 -24.50 -12.86
C GLN A 209 4.85 -23.82 -12.09
N TRP A 210 5.63 -24.59 -11.31
CA TRP A 210 6.54 -24.03 -10.32
C TRP A 210 7.54 -23.03 -10.90
N ASN A 211 8.15 -23.32 -12.04
CA ASN A 211 9.16 -22.43 -12.62
C ASN A 211 8.57 -21.06 -12.99
N GLU A 212 7.38 -21.04 -13.60
CA GLU A 212 6.71 -19.79 -13.95
C GLU A 212 6.24 -19.01 -12.72
N ILE A 213 5.78 -19.72 -11.69
CA ILE A 213 5.40 -19.10 -10.41
C ILE A 213 6.63 -18.50 -9.73
N SER A 214 7.74 -19.26 -9.68
CA SER A 214 9.00 -18.85 -9.05
C SER A 214 9.56 -17.58 -9.70
N GLU A 215 9.66 -17.56 -11.02
CA GLU A 215 10.17 -16.42 -11.79
C GLU A 215 9.32 -15.16 -11.54
N ALA A 216 8.00 -15.26 -11.72
CA ALA A 216 7.11 -14.12 -11.54
C ALA A 216 7.01 -13.67 -10.06
N ALA A 217 7.09 -14.59 -9.10
CA ALA A 217 7.06 -14.26 -7.68
C ALA A 217 8.34 -13.59 -7.20
N GLU A 218 9.50 -14.02 -7.71
CA GLU A 218 10.78 -13.36 -7.41
C GLU A 218 10.84 -11.96 -8.02
N GLU A 219 10.35 -11.78 -9.24
CA GLU A 219 10.19 -10.46 -9.86
C GLU A 219 9.23 -9.58 -9.05
N LEU A 220 8.05 -10.09 -8.69
CA LEU A 220 7.07 -9.37 -7.89
C LEU A 220 7.64 -8.97 -6.52
N ALA A 221 8.36 -9.87 -5.85
CA ALA A 221 9.02 -9.58 -4.58
C ALA A 221 10.10 -8.49 -4.73
N ALA A 222 10.90 -8.54 -5.80
CA ALA A 222 11.92 -7.53 -6.09
C ALA A 222 11.31 -6.16 -6.40
N LEU A 223 10.26 -6.11 -7.22
CA LEU A 223 9.52 -4.87 -7.52
C LEU A 223 8.87 -4.29 -6.26
N THR A 224 8.24 -5.14 -5.44
CA THR A 224 7.63 -4.72 -4.17
C THR A 224 8.68 -4.18 -3.21
N ALA A 225 9.84 -4.83 -3.11
CA ALA A 225 10.95 -4.33 -2.30
C ALA A 225 11.48 -2.99 -2.83
N ALA A 226 11.58 -2.81 -4.15
CA ALA A 226 12.03 -1.56 -4.76
C ALA A 226 11.04 -0.40 -4.55
N VAL A 227 9.72 -0.66 -4.64
CA VAL A 227 8.68 0.35 -4.39
C VAL A 227 8.62 0.76 -2.93
N ASN A 228 8.86 -0.18 -2.00
CA ASN A 228 8.87 0.11 -0.56
C ASN A 228 10.24 0.57 -0.05
N ALA A 229 11.27 0.56 -0.88
CA ALA A 229 12.58 1.06 -0.51
C ALA A 229 12.46 2.56 -0.19
N PRO A 230 13.09 3.03 0.90
CA PRO A 230 13.17 4.46 1.15
C PRO A 230 13.79 5.17 -0.05
N ALA A 231 13.24 6.32 -0.43
CA ALA A 231 13.79 7.12 -1.51
C ALA A 231 15.25 7.47 -1.19
N THR A 232 16.15 7.24 -2.14
CA THR A 232 17.56 7.65 -2.00
C THR A 232 17.64 9.18 -1.92
N VAL A 233 18.74 9.70 -1.39
CA VAL A 233 18.98 11.15 -1.30
C VAL A 233 18.83 11.82 -2.66
N GLU A 234 19.39 11.22 -3.71
CA GLU A 234 19.30 11.73 -5.07
C GLU A 234 17.85 11.72 -5.59
N GLN A 235 17.05 10.70 -5.25
CA GLN A 235 15.62 10.68 -5.58
C GLN A 235 14.86 11.76 -4.79
N ARG A 236 15.15 11.96 -3.51
CA ARG A 236 14.55 13.02 -2.69
C ARG A 236 14.89 14.40 -3.24
N ILE A 237 16.15 14.63 -3.65
CA ILE A 237 16.59 15.87 -4.31
C ILE A 237 15.82 16.07 -5.62
N ALA A 238 15.74 15.05 -6.48
CA ALA A 238 15.03 15.15 -7.75
C ALA A 238 13.54 15.47 -7.57
N ILE A 239 12.88 14.81 -6.61
CA ILE A 239 11.47 15.09 -6.25
C ILE A 239 11.34 16.52 -5.73
N ALA A 240 12.18 16.94 -4.78
CA ALA A 240 12.09 18.28 -4.20
C ALA A 240 12.31 19.39 -5.24
N ARG A 241 13.24 19.20 -6.18
CA ARG A 241 13.44 20.12 -7.30
C ARG A 241 12.23 20.14 -8.23
N HIS A 242 11.67 18.97 -8.54
CA HIS A 242 10.45 18.86 -9.33
C HIS A 242 9.29 19.61 -8.66
N GLU A 243 9.05 19.40 -7.36
CA GLU A 243 7.96 20.03 -6.61
C GLU A 243 8.15 21.54 -6.44
N VAL A 244 9.39 22.03 -6.34
CA VAL A 244 9.63 23.48 -6.42
C VAL A 244 9.20 24.02 -7.78
N THR A 245 9.63 23.39 -8.87
CA THR A 245 9.37 23.90 -10.23
C THR A 245 7.91 23.73 -10.65
N HIS A 246 7.27 22.62 -10.29
CA HIS A 246 5.93 22.25 -10.74
C HIS A 246 4.83 22.44 -9.70
N GLY A 247 5.18 22.53 -8.42
CA GLY A 247 4.24 22.74 -7.31
C GLY A 247 4.30 24.17 -6.75
N LEU A 248 5.49 24.67 -6.38
CA LEU A 248 5.65 26.01 -5.82
C LEU A 248 5.55 27.10 -6.89
N LEU A 249 6.21 26.90 -8.03
CA LEU A 249 6.40 27.92 -9.07
C LEU A 249 5.43 27.78 -10.27
N TRP A 250 4.45 26.89 -10.20
CA TRP A 250 3.61 26.53 -11.35
C TRP A 250 2.93 27.72 -12.04
N ARG A 251 2.51 28.73 -11.27
CA ARG A 251 1.85 29.95 -11.79
C ARG A 251 2.80 30.95 -12.45
N ALA A 252 4.10 30.81 -12.23
CA ALA A 252 5.11 31.72 -12.78
C ALA A 252 5.62 31.27 -14.16
N ARG A 253 5.17 30.12 -14.66
CA ARG A 253 5.70 29.44 -15.85
C ARG A 253 5.18 30.00 -17.18
N ASP A 254 3.96 30.53 -17.23
CA ASP A 254 3.29 30.94 -18.47
C ASP A 254 3.48 32.44 -18.76
N THR A 255 4.71 32.84 -19.12
CA THR A 255 4.99 34.23 -19.50
C THR A 255 5.78 34.31 -20.81
N GLU A 256 5.27 35.09 -21.76
CA GLU A 256 5.87 35.30 -23.10
C GLU A 256 6.99 36.38 -23.10
N ASP A 257 7.12 37.15 -22.01
CA ASP A 257 8.14 38.19 -21.86
C ASP A 257 9.51 37.60 -21.49
N GLU A 258 10.54 37.87 -22.29
CA GLU A 258 11.91 37.34 -22.11
C GLU A 258 12.55 37.75 -20.78
N GLY A 259 12.28 38.96 -20.27
CA GLY A 259 12.78 39.44 -18.97
C GLY A 259 12.14 38.69 -17.81
N LEU A 260 10.84 38.40 -17.92
CA LEU A 260 10.13 37.58 -16.93
C LEU A 260 10.56 36.10 -16.99
N GLN A 261 10.93 35.59 -18.18
CA GLN A 261 11.52 34.25 -18.30
C GLN A 261 12.89 34.15 -17.64
N GLN A 262 13.74 35.18 -17.75
CA GLN A 262 15.03 35.20 -17.06
C GLN A 262 14.88 35.31 -15.54
N GLY A 263 13.90 36.09 -15.07
CA GLY A 263 13.49 36.11 -13.67
C GLY A 263 13.01 34.74 -13.18
N TYR A 264 12.14 34.07 -13.95
CA TYR A 264 11.66 32.72 -13.65
C TYR A 264 12.81 31.71 -13.55
N ARG A 265 13.76 31.71 -14.50
CA ARG A 265 14.94 30.82 -14.44
C ARG A 265 15.76 31.06 -13.17
N SER A 266 15.97 32.33 -12.81
CA SER A 266 16.70 32.71 -11.60
C SER A 266 16.01 32.20 -10.32
N ILE A 267 14.69 32.36 -10.26
CA ILE A 267 13.86 31.86 -9.15
C ILE A 267 13.87 30.32 -9.09
N SER A 268 13.74 29.64 -10.24
CA SER A 268 13.74 28.18 -10.34
C SER A 268 15.07 27.60 -9.88
N VAL A 269 16.20 28.11 -10.40
CA VAL A 269 17.54 27.62 -10.04
C VAL A 269 17.81 27.83 -8.55
N TYR A 270 17.48 29.00 -8.00
CA TYR A 270 17.68 29.27 -6.58
C TYR A 270 16.77 28.41 -5.69
N GLY A 271 15.48 28.29 -6.03
CA GLY A 271 14.51 27.47 -5.30
C GLY A 271 14.87 25.99 -5.30
N GLU A 272 15.29 25.45 -6.46
CA GLU A 272 15.76 24.08 -6.57
C GLU A 272 17.01 23.83 -5.73
N ALA A 273 17.94 24.77 -5.70
CA ALA A 273 19.16 24.66 -4.90
C ALA A 273 18.87 24.77 -3.40
N LEU A 274 17.92 25.60 -2.97
CA LEU A 274 17.44 25.63 -1.58
C LEU A 274 16.88 24.28 -1.15
N ALA A 275 16.04 23.66 -1.99
CA ALA A 275 15.46 22.35 -1.73
C ALA A 275 16.52 21.24 -1.69
N GLU A 276 17.50 21.28 -2.60
CA GLU A 276 18.63 20.35 -2.61
C GLU A 276 19.49 20.50 -1.34
N GLY A 277 19.79 21.73 -0.93
CA GLY A 277 20.55 22.02 0.28
C GLY A 277 19.89 21.46 1.53
N LEU A 278 18.56 21.59 1.65
CA LEU A 278 17.82 21.00 2.77
C LEU A 278 17.81 19.47 2.73
N ALA A 279 17.61 18.86 1.56
CA ALA A 279 17.66 17.40 1.42
C ALA A 279 19.00 16.81 1.85
N ARG A 280 20.12 17.44 1.44
CA ARG A 280 21.48 17.01 1.82
C ARG A 280 21.76 17.26 3.30
N TRP A 281 21.24 18.35 3.87
CA TRP A 281 21.39 18.65 5.29
C TRP A 281 20.68 17.61 6.16
N GLU A 282 19.43 17.26 5.81
CA GLU A 282 18.67 16.21 6.50
C GLU A 282 19.30 14.83 6.39
N ASP A 283 19.86 14.48 5.22
CA ASP A 283 20.57 13.20 5.04
C ASP A 283 21.84 13.09 5.89
N ALA A 284 22.50 14.21 6.16
CA ALA A 284 23.66 14.29 7.04
C ALA A 284 23.29 14.36 8.54
N ASP A 285 22.07 13.96 8.91
CA ASP A 285 21.51 14.09 10.27
C ASP A 285 21.56 15.53 10.83
N GLY A 286 21.42 16.51 9.94
CA GLY A 286 21.46 17.93 10.27
C GLY A 286 20.33 18.35 11.19
N SER A 287 20.63 19.22 12.18
CA SER A 287 19.61 19.68 13.13
C SER A 287 18.63 20.68 12.48
N PRO A 288 17.36 20.75 12.94
CA PRO A 288 16.39 21.72 12.44
C PRO A 288 16.85 23.18 12.57
N GLU A 289 17.64 23.49 13.61
CA GLU A 289 18.13 24.84 13.89
C GLU A 289 19.13 25.34 12.85
N GLY A 290 19.85 24.43 12.17
CA GLY A 290 20.81 24.74 11.10
C GLY A 290 20.24 24.68 9.68
N ALA A 291 18.98 24.26 9.53
CA ALA A 291 18.38 23.94 8.24
C ALA A 291 18.37 25.13 7.26
N GLN A 292 17.91 26.30 7.71
CA GLN A 292 17.83 27.49 6.85
C GLN A 292 19.21 28.01 6.43
N GLU A 293 20.21 27.89 7.29
CA GLU A 293 21.58 28.30 6.94
C GLU A 293 22.19 27.35 5.91
N ALA A 294 22.00 26.04 6.09
CA ALA A 294 22.47 25.02 5.15
C ALA A 294 21.81 25.19 3.76
N MET A 295 20.50 25.45 3.73
CA MET A 295 19.77 25.81 2.50
C MET A 295 20.42 27.01 1.80
N ARG A 296 20.62 28.10 2.54
CA ARG A 296 21.15 29.35 1.99
C ARG A 296 22.57 29.18 1.46
N LEU A 297 23.45 28.52 2.21
CA LEU A 297 24.82 28.26 1.80
C LEU A 297 24.89 27.46 0.48
N HIS A 298 24.06 26.43 0.35
CA HIS A 298 24.00 25.62 -0.88
C HIS A 298 23.42 26.42 -2.05
N ALA A 299 22.34 27.18 -1.81
CA ALA A 299 21.67 27.97 -2.83
C ALA A 299 22.53 29.13 -3.33
N ASP A 300 23.25 29.84 -2.45
CA ASP A 300 24.13 30.94 -2.83
C ASP A 300 25.32 30.44 -3.65
N ALA A 301 25.91 29.29 -3.31
CA ALA A 301 26.95 28.67 -4.13
C ALA A 301 26.46 28.31 -5.54
N ALA A 302 25.23 27.77 -5.66
CA ALA A 302 24.61 27.48 -6.94
C ALA A 302 24.23 28.75 -7.72
N ALA A 303 23.76 29.79 -7.02
CA ALA A 303 23.38 31.08 -7.57
C ALA A 303 24.58 31.78 -8.24
N ASP A 304 25.71 31.80 -7.54
CA ASP A 304 26.95 32.41 -8.01
C ASP A 304 27.48 31.68 -9.26
N ALA A 305 27.40 30.35 -9.28
CA ALA A 305 27.80 29.54 -10.43
C ALA A 305 26.89 29.75 -11.66
N ALA A 306 25.60 29.97 -11.45
CA ALA A 306 24.61 30.13 -12.52
C ALA A 306 24.35 31.59 -12.92
N GLY A 307 24.96 32.57 -12.24
CA GLY A 307 24.74 33.99 -12.51
C GLY A 307 23.32 34.46 -12.17
N VAL A 308 22.71 33.88 -11.13
CA VAL A 308 21.35 34.18 -10.69
C VAL A 308 21.26 35.62 -10.17
N MET A 309 20.35 36.42 -10.73
CA MET A 309 20.15 37.83 -10.35
C MET A 309 18.87 37.99 -9.55
N LEU A 310 18.93 37.66 -8.25
CA LEU A 310 17.87 37.85 -7.27
C LEU A 310 18.31 38.83 -6.18
N SER A 311 17.40 39.72 -5.76
CA SER A 311 17.60 40.56 -4.58
C SER A 311 17.59 39.73 -3.30
N ASP A 312 18.22 40.24 -2.23
CA ASP A 312 18.24 39.58 -0.92
C ASP A 312 16.83 39.31 -0.37
N ASP A 313 15.91 40.26 -0.57
CA ASP A 313 14.50 40.09 -0.20
C ASP A 313 13.84 38.92 -0.94
N SER A 314 14.16 38.74 -2.23
CA SER A 314 13.61 37.64 -3.05
C SER A 314 14.22 36.30 -2.63
N ARG A 315 15.52 36.28 -2.32
CA ARG A 315 16.22 35.08 -1.81
C ARG A 315 15.62 34.63 -0.48
N ASN A 316 15.42 35.57 0.46
CA ASN A 316 14.80 35.30 1.76
C ASN A 316 13.34 34.84 1.62
N ALA A 317 12.57 35.44 0.71
CA ALA A 317 11.20 35.00 0.45
C ALA A 317 11.13 33.56 -0.09
N LEU A 318 12.03 33.19 -1.00
CA LEU A 318 12.12 31.82 -1.53
C LEU A 318 12.61 30.83 -0.47
N LEU A 319 13.61 31.20 0.33
CA LEU A 319 14.10 30.41 1.46
C LEU A 319 12.94 30.03 2.39
N ASN A 320 12.16 31.02 2.82
CA ASN A 320 11.00 30.81 3.69
C ASN A 320 9.92 29.96 3.01
N ALA A 321 9.60 30.24 1.74
CA ALA A 321 8.58 29.49 1.02
C ALA A 321 8.93 28.00 0.83
N VAL A 322 10.20 27.69 0.52
CA VAL A 322 10.70 26.31 0.43
C VAL A 322 10.69 25.65 1.80
N HIS A 323 11.16 26.35 2.84
CA HIS A 323 11.22 25.81 4.19
C HIS A 323 9.83 25.51 4.78
N GLU A 324 8.87 26.43 4.66
CA GLU A 324 7.50 26.26 5.14
C GLU A 324 6.76 25.12 4.44
N ARG A 325 7.02 24.95 3.14
CA ARG A 325 6.39 23.89 2.32
C ARG A 325 7.20 22.61 2.27
N TRP A 326 8.34 22.52 2.97
CA TRP A 326 9.20 21.36 2.93
C TRP A 326 8.49 20.01 3.14
N PRO A 327 7.54 19.87 4.08
CA PRO A 327 6.79 18.62 4.26
C PRO A 327 5.96 18.18 3.04
N GLN A 328 5.68 19.10 2.11
CA GLN A 328 4.96 18.88 0.85
C GLN A 328 5.92 18.68 -0.32
N LEU A 329 7.13 19.24 -0.25
CA LEU A 329 8.10 19.26 -1.34
C LEU A 329 8.99 18.01 -1.37
N ALA A 330 9.27 17.40 -0.21
CA ALA A 330 10.14 16.24 -0.13
C ALA A 330 9.49 15.08 0.64
N PRO A 331 9.64 13.82 0.17
CA PRO A 331 9.27 12.66 0.96
C PRO A 331 10.01 12.68 2.31
N PRO A 332 9.37 12.27 3.41
CA PRO A 332 10.02 12.18 4.71
C PRO A 332 11.23 11.25 4.64
N LEU A 333 12.23 11.52 5.50
CA LEU A 333 13.40 10.65 5.66
C LEU A 333 12.99 9.19 5.89
N PRO A 334 13.81 8.22 5.44
CA PRO A 334 13.73 6.87 5.97
C PRO A 334 13.76 6.96 7.50
N ARG A 335 12.76 6.41 8.19
CA ARG A 335 12.89 6.22 9.64
C ARG A 335 13.94 5.13 9.82
N ASN A 336 15.14 5.51 10.26
CA ASN A 336 16.15 4.58 10.76
C ASN A 336 15.70 3.93 12.07
#